data_AF-A0A9Q3RYW1-F1
#
_entry.id   AF-A0A9Q3RYW1-F1
#
_cell.length_a   1.000
_cell.length_b   1.000
_cell.length_c   1.000
_cell.angle_alpha   90.00
_cell.angle_beta   90.00
_cell.angle_gamma   90.00
#
_symmetry.space_group_name_H-M   'P 1'
#
loop_
_entity.id
_entity.type
_entity.pdbx_description
1 polymer ?
#
loop_
_entity_poly.entity_id
_entity_poly.type
_entity_poly.pdbx_seq_one_letter_code
_entity_poly.pdbx_strand_id
1 'polypeptide(L)'
;MAIAIETQFSFRLPRTSDVLLQFEAAAIPEQTILSANTELSDSEHCARVAAQDDIGERIWLRAGGEFNVSYNAEVALDRQIADLGSLKRLMPHEMPGEAVQYLFDSRYCPADRFQTFVDDTFGNTDGGARIAAIRDWIGDNYQYTPGASGPQTGALDTFIERRGICRDYAHTLVALARASTIPARYVACYAPGVDPPDFHAVAEVFLNDPETEGGGTWQLVDATGMADPAQTVKIGVGRDAADVSFLTSFGANQFLSSSVRVRLLGE
;
A
#
# COMPACT_ATOMS: atom_id res chain seq x y z
N MET A 1 -6.76 18.26 -8.39
CA MET A 1 -5.47 18.70 -7.82
C MET A 1 -4.38 17.84 -8.43
N ALA A 2 -3.19 18.39 -8.74
CA ALA A 2 -2.09 17.61 -9.31
C ALA A 2 -0.96 17.43 -8.29
N ILE A 3 -0.23 16.32 -8.40
CA ILE A 3 0.85 15.93 -7.49
C ILE A 3 2.10 15.68 -8.32
N ALA A 4 3.20 16.32 -7.95
CA ALA A 4 4.52 16.05 -8.49
C ALA A 4 5.24 15.01 -7.62
N ILE A 5 5.82 14.02 -8.28
CA ILE A 5 6.62 12.95 -7.69
C ILE A 5 8.01 12.99 -8.31
N GLU A 6 9.04 12.99 -7.47
CA GLU A 6 10.43 12.77 -7.84
C GLU A 6 10.94 11.61 -6.98
N THR A 7 11.49 10.58 -7.59
CA THR A 7 12.02 9.41 -6.89
C THR A 7 13.30 8.96 -7.53
N GLN A 8 14.33 8.74 -6.71
CA GLN A 8 15.60 8.17 -7.14
C GLN A 8 16.01 7.09 -6.15
N PHE A 9 16.42 5.94 -6.65
CA PHE A 9 17.02 4.91 -5.80
C PHE A 9 18.05 4.10 -6.57
N SER A 10 18.94 3.47 -5.84
CA SER A 10 19.95 2.60 -6.42
C SER A 10 20.19 1.36 -5.58
N PHE A 11 20.60 0.30 -6.27
CA PHE A 11 20.95 -0.98 -5.68
C PHE A 11 22.08 -1.62 -6.46
N ARG A 12 22.78 -2.56 -5.82
CA ARG A 12 23.84 -3.36 -6.44
C ARG A 12 23.44 -4.81 -6.50
N LEU A 13 23.63 -5.40 -7.67
CA LEU A 13 23.49 -6.83 -7.95
C LEU A 13 24.89 -7.44 -8.07
N PRO A 14 25.40 -8.17 -7.05
CA PRO A 14 26.75 -8.75 -7.07
C PRO A 14 26.98 -9.77 -8.21
N ARG A 15 25.89 -10.31 -8.76
CA ARG A 15 25.86 -11.17 -9.93
C ARG A 15 24.68 -10.77 -10.79
N THR A 16 24.75 -10.99 -12.10
CA THR A 16 23.60 -10.81 -12.99
C THR A 16 22.41 -11.59 -12.44
N SER A 17 21.33 -10.87 -12.14
CA SER A 17 20.13 -11.42 -11.50
C SER A 17 18.88 -10.80 -12.12
N ASP A 18 17.77 -11.52 -12.02
CA ASP A 18 16.47 -11.01 -12.42
C ASP A 18 15.85 -10.22 -11.25
N VAL A 19 15.23 -9.08 -11.55
CA VAL A 19 14.63 -8.17 -10.58
C VAL A 19 13.27 -7.70 -11.10
N LEU A 20 12.29 -7.59 -10.22
CA LEU A 20 11.03 -6.91 -10.48
C LEU A 20 10.99 -5.61 -9.68
N LEU A 21 10.76 -4.50 -10.36
CA LEU A 21 10.57 -3.18 -9.76
C LEU A 21 9.11 -2.75 -9.87
N GLN A 22 8.60 -2.06 -8.86
CA GLN A 22 7.24 -1.49 -8.87
C GLN A 22 7.21 -0.18 -8.09
N PHE A 23 7.38 0.94 -8.80
CA PHE A 23 7.44 2.27 -8.20
C PHE A 23 6.69 3.34 -8.99
N GLU A 24 6.28 3.06 -10.24
CA GLU A 24 5.59 4.06 -11.06
C GLU A 24 4.13 4.21 -10.62
N ALA A 25 3.59 5.41 -10.76
CA ALA A 25 2.21 5.69 -10.42
C ALA A 25 1.26 4.92 -11.35
N ALA A 26 0.24 4.28 -10.79
CA ALA A 26 -0.73 3.50 -11.56
C ALA A 26 -1.65 4.41 -12.39
N ALA A 27 -1.93 4.05 -13.64
CA ALA A 27 -2.99 4.67 -14.43
C ALA A 27 -4.32 3.94 -14.12
N ILE A 28 -5.18 4.56 -13.32
CA ILE A 28 -6.48 4.00 -12.89
C ILE A 28 -7.57 5.08 -12.95
N PRO A 29 -8.87 4.75 -12.94
CA PRO A 29 -9.93 5.74 -13.18
C PRO A 29 -9.88 7.00 -12.29
N GLU A 30 -9.51 6.86 -11.02
CA GLU A 30 -9.38 7.98 -10.05
C GLU A 30 -8.00 8.68 -10.07
N GLN A 31 -7.09 8.25 -10.95
CA GLN A 31 -5.69 8.71 -11.00
C GLN A 31 -5.18 8.79 -12.44
N THR A 32 -5.05 10.02 -12.96
CA THR A 32 -4.58 10.27 -14.32
C THR A 32 -3.12 10.72 -14.32
N ILE A 33 -2.27 10.00 -15.06
CA ILE A 33 -0.88 10.39 -15.28
C ILE A 33 -0.84 11.51 -16.32
N LEU A 34 -0.43 12.71 -15.90
CA LEU A 34 -0.31 13.88 -16.79
C LEU A 34 1.02 13.86 -17.53
N SER A 35 2.09 13.50 -16.83
CA SER A 35 3.42 13.26 -17.40
C SER A 35 4.17 12.23 -16.54
N ALA A 36 5.04 11.45 -17.17
CA ALA A 36 5.93 10.52 -16.49
C ALA A 36 7.20 10.31 -17.31
N ASN A 37 8.35 10.29 -16.63
CA ASN A 37 9.66 9.94 -17.19
C ASN A 37 10.37 8.99 -16.25
N THR A 38 10.81 7.85 -16.78
CA THR A 38 11.54 6.82 -16.05
C THR A 38 12.87 6.57 -16.73
N GLU A 39 13.95 6.78 -16.00
CA GLU A 39 15.32 6.52 -16.43
C GLU A 39 15.88 5.35 -15.62
N LEU A 40 16.37 4.34 -16.33
CA LEU A 40 16.93 3.12 -15.78
C LEU A 40 18.35 2.96 -16.30
N SER A 41 19.24 2.38 -15.49
CA SER A 41 20.55 1.95 -15.97
C SER A 41 20.42 0.87 -17.05
N ASP A 42 21.47 0.70 -17.84
CA ASP A 42 21.52 -0.35 -18.86
C ASP A 42 21.28 -1.74 -18.25
N SER A 43 20.47 -2.54 -18.93
CA SER A 43 20.09 -3.89 -18.53
C SER A 43 20.18 -4.85 -19.71
N GLU A 44 20.44 -6.13 -19.44
CA GLU A 44 20.40 -7.20 -20.44
C GLU A 44 18.96 -7.45 -20.92
N HIS A 45 17.98 -7.20 -20.04
CA HIS A 45 16.56 -7.33 -20.32
C HIS A 45 15.78 -6.26 -19.57
N CYS A 46 14.76 -5.71 -20.22
CA CYS A 46 13.77 -4.83 -19.64
C CYS A 46 12.42 -5.06 -20.32
N ALA A 47 11.40 -5.42 -19.53
CA ALA A 47 10.03 -5.58 -19.97
C ALA A 47 9.07 -5.03 -18.91
N ARG A 48 7.89 -4.56 -19.34
CA ARG A 48 6.81 -4.17 -18.43
C ARG A 48 5.77 -5.30 -18.38
N VAL A 49 5.28 -5.60 -17.19
CA VAL A 49 4.24 -6.62 -16.96
C VAL A 49 3.18 -6.06 -16.02
N ALA A 50 1.94 -6.55 -16.14
CA ALA A 50 0.86 -6.14 -15.27
C ALA A 50 1.17 -6.45 -13.79
N ALA A 51 0.80 -5.53 -12.91
CA ALA A 51 0.80 -5.78 -11.47
C ALA A 51 -0.47 -6.52 -11.03
N GLN A 52 -0.57 -6.80 -9.72
CA GLN A 52 -1.74 -7.44 -9.14
C GLN A 52 -3.01 -6.63 -9.43
N ASP A 53 -4.09 -7.34 -9.80
CA ASP A 53 -5.39 -6.79 -10.17
C ASP A 53 -5.32 -5.74 -11.31
N ASP A 54 -4.28 -5.80 -12.14
CA ASP A 54 -4.00 -4.81 -13.21
C ASP A 54 -3.85 -3.36 -12.69
N ILE A 55 -3.59 -3.17 -11.39
CA ILE A 55 -3.34 -1.84 -10.80
C ILE A 55 -1.84 -1.55 -10.76
N GLY A 56 -1.41 -0.80 -11.76
CA GLY A 56 -0.02 -0.43 -11.97
C GLY A 56 0.74 -1.47 -12.79
N GLU A 57 2.03 -1.24 -12.96
CA GLU A 57 2.92 -2.10 -13.75
C GLU A 57 4.17 -2.45 -12.94
N ARG A 58 4.77 -3.59 -13.28
CA ARG A 58 6.09 -3.98 -12.82
C ARG A 58 7.08 -3.92 -13.97
N ILE A 59 8.29 -3.48 -13.67
CA ILE A 59 9.41 -3.52 -14.62
C ILE A 59 10.26 -4.75 -14.30
N TRP A 60 10.25 -5.72 -15.20
CA TRP A 60 11.04 -6.93 -15.12
C TRP A 60 12.39 -6.71 -15.80
N LEU A 61 13.44 -6.75 -14.99
CA LEU A 61 14.80 -6.46 -15.39
C LEU A 61 15.69 -7.70 -15.24
N ARG A 62 16.72 -7.78 -16.10
CA ARG A 62 17.91 -8.59 -15.87
C ARG A 62 19.14 -7.69 -15.94
N ALA A 63 19.85 -7.55 -14.83
CA ALA A 63 20.99 -6.64 -14.75
C ALA A 63 22.05 -7.17 -13.77
N GLY A 64 23.24 -6.57 -13.81
CA GLY A 64 24.35 -6.85 -12.89
C GLY A 64 25.11 -5.55 -12.56
N GLY A 65 25.81 -5.53 -11.43
CA GLY A 65 26.52 -4.32 -10.99
C GLY A 65 25.58 -3.32 -10.31
N GLU A 66 25.94 -2.05 -10.37
CA GLU A 66 25.13 -0.97 -9.79
C GLU A 66 24.03 -0.54 -10.76
N PHE A 67 22.81 -0.44 -10.25
CA PHE A 67 21.62 -0.10 -11.00
C PHE A 67 20.96 1.12 -10.37
N ASN A 68 20.84 2.19 -11.15
CA ASN A 68 20.22 3.44 -10.76
C ASN A 68 18.86 3.58 -11.44
N VAL A 69 17.89 4.10 -10.68
CA VAL A 69 16.52 4.39 -11.12
C VAL A 69 16.21 5.84 -10.79
N SER A 70 15.63 6.55 -11.75
CA SER A 70 15.07 7.90 -11.58
C SER A 70 13.67 7.93 -12.18
N TYR A 71 12.71 8.44 -11.43
CA TYR A 71 11.32 8.56 -11.83
C TYR A 71 10.80 9.95 -11.48
N ASN A 72 10.18 10.60 -12.47
CA ASN A 72 9.52 11.88 -12.28
C ASN A 72 8.13 11.79 -12.90
N ALA A 73 7.09 12.24 -12.19
CA ALA A 73 5.74 12.24 -12.71
C ALA A 73 4.88 13.37 -12.14
N GLU A 74 3.90 13.78 -12.93
CA GLU A 74 2.80 14.62 -12.49
C GLU A 74 1.49 13.83 -12.62
N VAL A 75 0.72 13.78 -11.54
CA VAL A 75 -0.46 12.94 -11.43
C VAL A 75 -1.64 13.75 -10.95
N ALA A 76 -2.73 13.76 -11.70
CA ALA A 76 -4.00 14.32 -11.28
C ALA A 76 -4.84 13.27 -10.55
N LEU A 77 -5.38 13.64 -9.39
CA LEU A 77 -6.31 12.81 -8.62
C LEU A 77 -7.74 13.31 -8.77
N ASP A 78 -8.65 12.36 -8.99
CA ASP A 78 -10.11 12.55 -8.99
C ASP A 78 -10.74 11.44 -8.14
N ARG A 79 -10.41 11.46 -6.84
CA ARG A 79 -10.89 10.48 -5.87
C ARG A 79 -12.08 11.03 -5.11
N GLN A 80 -13.16 10.25 -5.10
CA GLN A 80 -14.30 10.54 -4.24
C GLN A 80 -13.95 10.20 -2.78
N ILE A 81 -14.07 11.17 -1.89
CA ILE A 81 -13.78 11.01 -0.47
C ILE A 81 -15.10 10.85 0.28
N ALA A 82 -15.31 9.67 0.84
CA ALA A 82 -16.44 9.38 1.70
C ALA A 82 -16.07 9.59 3.18
N ASP A 83 -17.07 9.94 4.00
CA ASP A 83 -16.92 9.85 5.46
C ASP A 83 -16.85 8.37 5.84
N LEU A 84 -15.64 7.89 6.11
CA LEU A 84 -15.37 6.50 6.46
C LEU A 84 -16.28 5.98 7.58
N GLY A 85 -16.55 6.79 8.62
CA GLY A 85 -17.35 6.35 9.77
C GLY A 85 -18.82 6.06 9.42
N SER A 86 -19.33 6.68 8.35
CA SER A 86 -20.70 6.52 7.89
C SER A 86 -20.94 5.25 7.07
N LEU A 87 -19.89 4.72 6.44
CA LEU A 87 -19.97 3.59 5.52
C LEU A 87 -20.29 2.28 6.25
N LYS A 88 -21.11 1.45 5.62
CA LYS A 88 -21.50 0.13 6.14
C LYS A 88 -20.59 -0.96 5.58
N ARG A 89 -20.54 -2.10 6.26
CA ARG A 89 -19.97 -3.31 5.65
C ARG A 89 -20.97 -3.91 4.66
N LEU A 90 -20.46 -4.65 3.67
CA LEU A 90 -21.25 -5.60 2.90
C LEU A 90 -21.32 -6.93 3.65
N MET A 91 -22.46 -7.62 3.58
CA MET A 91 -22.51 -8.98 4.13
C MET A 91 -21.69 -9.93 3.24
N PRO A 92 -21.06 -10.97 3.80
CA PRO A 92 -20.19 -11.87 3.01
C PRO A 92 -20.84 -12.47 1.77
N HIS A 93 -22.16 -12.71 1.79
CA HIS A 93 -22.90 -13.26 0.65
C HIS A 93 -23.27 -12.22 -0.43
N GLU A 94 -23.02 -10.94 -0.17
CA GLU A 94 -23.28 -9.82 -1.09
C GLU A 94 -21.98 -9.30 -1.74
N MET A 95 -20.82 -9.83 -1.35
CA MET A 95 -19.54 -9.31 -1.83
C MET A 95 -19.29 -9.65 -3.31
N PRO A 96 -18.76 -8.70 -4.10
CA PRO A 96 -18.30 -8.98 -5.45
C PRO A 96 -17.07 -9.90 -5.41
N GLY A 97 -16.95 -10.76 -6.43
CA GLY A 97 -15.90 -11.79 -6.48
C GLY A 97 -14.48 -11.24 -6.35
N GLU A 98 -14.20 -10.07 -6.94
CA GLU A 98 -12.88 -9.41 -6.86
C GLU A 98 -12.46 -9.03 -5.43
N ALA A 99 -13.41 -8.76 -4.53
CA ALA A 99 -13.12 -8.40 -3.15
C ALA A 99 -12.88 -9.64 -2.27
N VAL A 100 -13.42 -10.80 -2.63
CA VAL A 100 -13.39 -12.02 -1.80
C VAL A 100 -11.97 -12.47 -1.46
N GLN A 101 -11.02 -12.37 -2.41
CA GLN A 101 -9.63 -12.75 -2.17
C GLN A 101 -8.98 -11.96 -1.02
N TYR A 102 -9.47 -10.75 -0.76
CA TYR A 102 -8.95 -9.82 0.24
C TYR A 102 -9.56 -10.02 1.64
N LEU A 103 -10.36 -11.08 1.84
CA LEU A 103 -10.74 -11.57 3.17
C LEU A 103 -9.73 -12.54 3.76
N PHE A 104 -8.95 -13.22 2.93
CA PHE A 104 -8.11 -14.33 3.36
C PHE A 104 -6.76 -13.88 3.94
N ASP A 105 -6.16 -14.77 4.73
CA ASP A 105 -4.80 -14.59 5.21
C ASP A 105 -3.80 -14.48 4.07
N SER A 106 -2.72 -13.75 4.33
CA SER A 106 -1.58 -13.63 3.43
C SER A 106 -0.26 -13.70 4.23
N ARG A 107 0.89 -13.69 3.54
CA ARG A 107 2.22 -13.93 4.14
C ARG A 107 2.47 -13.08 5.39
N TYR A 108 2.05 -11.82 5.37
CA TYR A 108 2.29 -10.86 6.45
C TYR A 108 1.03 -10.50 7.25
N CYS A 109 -0.14 -11.00 6.87
CA CYS A 109 -1.42 -10.66 7.49
C CYS A 109 -2.19 -11.94 7.88
N PRO A 110 -1.82 -12.62 8.98
CA PRO A 110 -2.58 -13.75 9.53
C PRO A 110 -3.79 -13.24 10.33
N ALA A 111 -4.87 -12.91 9.61
CA ALA A 111 -6.10 -12.33 10.17
C ALA A 111 -6.85 -13.32 11.08
N ASP A 112 -6.74 -14.62 10.80
CA ASP A 112 -7.26 -15.71 11.64
C ASP A 112 -6.83 -15.60 13.12
N ARG A 113 -5.67 -15.00 13.39
CA ARG A 113 -5.14 -14.81 14.76
C ARG A 113 -5.74 -13.64 15.52
N PHE A 114 -6.55 -12.79 14.89
CA PHE A 114 -7.03 -11.54 15.49
C PHE A 114 -8.53 -11.48 15.77
N GLN A 115 -9.30 -12.51 15.40
CA GLN A 115 -10.78 -12.50 15.51
C GLN A 115 -11.26 -12.18 16.94
N THR A 116 -10.77 -12.91 17.95
CA THR A 116 -11.12 -12.67 19.36
C THR A 116 -10.77 -11.26 19.82
N PHE A 117 -9.57 -10.78 19.46
CA PHE A 117 -9.15 -9.43 19.83
C PHE A 117 -10.05 -8.36 19.20
N VAL A 118 -10.41 -8.52 17.92
CA VAL A 118 -11.28 -7.58 17.22
C VAL A 118 -12.70 -7.58 17.81
N ASP A 119 -13.25 -8.76 18.11
CA ASP A 119 -14.58 -8.89 18.69
C ASP A 119 -14.64 -8.28 20.10
N ASP A 120 -13.65 -8.55 20.94
CA ASP A 120 -13.59 -8.01 22.31
C ASP A 120 -13.36 -6.50 22.35
N THR A 121 -12.49 -5.99 21.46
CA THR A 121 -12.07 -4.58 21.49
C THR A 121 -13.01 -3.67 20.71
N PHE A 122 -13.52 -4.13 19.56
CA PHE A 122 -14.30 -3.33 18.62
C PHE A 122 -15.73 -3.87 18.39
N GLY A 123 -16.19 -4.85 19.18
CA GLY A 123 -17.50 -5.49 19.02
C GLY A 123 -18.71 -4.54 19.02
N ASN A 124 -18.59 -3.37 19.64
CA ASN A 124 -19.64 -2.34 19.67
C ASN A 124 -19.66 -1.43 18.42
N THR A 125 -18.76 -1.65 17.46
CA THR A 125 -18.66 -0.89 16.19
C THR A 125 -18.85 -1.83 15.00
N ASP A 126 -19.19 -1.29 13.83
CA ASP A 126 -19.35 -2.07 12.60
C ASP A 126 -18.95 -1.25 11.35
N GLY A 127 -18.72 -1.92 10.22
CA GLY A 127 -18.40 -1.29 8.94
C GLY A 127 -17.24 -0.30 9.04
N GLY A 128 -17.40 0.86 8.40
CA GLY A 128 -16.37 1.89 8.39
C GLY A 128 -16.12 2.54 9.75
N ALA A 129 -17.10 2.58 10.65
CA ALA A 129 -16.88 3.01 12.05
C ALA A 129 -15.93 2.06 12.79
N ARG A 130 -16.00 0.75 12.52
CA ARG A 130 -15.03 -0.22 13.06
C ARG A 130 -13.64 -0.01 12.47
N ILE A 131 -13.53 0.25 11.17
CA ILE A 131 -12.23 0.52 10.53
C ILE A 131 -11.59 1.81 11.08
N ALA A 132 -12.37 2.86 11.27
CA ALA A 132 -11.91 4.09 11.90
C ALA A 132 -11.38 3.83 13.32
N ALA A 133 -12.12 3.08 14.14
CA ALA A 133 -11.69 2.70 15.48
C ALA A 133 -10.40 1.84 15.48
N ILE A 134 -10.24 0.92 14.52
CA ILE A 134 -9.01 0.14 14.34
C ILE A 134 -7.84 1.05 13.97
N ARG A 135 -8.02 1.94 12.97
CA ARG A 135 -7.00 2.89 12.54
C ARG A 135 -6.51 3.73 13.72
N ASP A 136 -7.43 4.32 14.46
CA ASP A 136 -7.13 5.20 15.59
C ASP A 136 -6.43 4.42 16.72
N TRP A 137 -6.91 3.21 17.01
CA TRP A 137 -6.27 2.35 18.00
C TRP A 137 -4.82 1.99 17.61
N ILE A 138 -4.54 1.68 16.34
CA ILE A 138 -3.16 1.44 15.90
C ILE A 138 -2.33 2.71 16.07
N GLY A 139 -2.83 3.86 15.60
CA GLY A 139 -2.15 5.16 15.72
C GLY A 139 -1.80 5.54 17.17
N ASP A 140 -2.71 5.27 18.10
CA ASP A 140 -2.53 5.58 19.53
C ASP A 140 -1.61 4.60 20.27
N ASN A 141 -1.52 3.36 19.80
CA ASN A 141 -0.81 2.28 20.53
C ASN A 141 0.56 1.94 19.93
N TYR A 142 0.92 2.48 18.76
CA TYR A 142 2.13 2.09 18.04
C TYR A 142 3.10 3.26 17.95
N GLN A 143 4.39 2.96 18.06
CA GLN A 143 5.45 3.94 17.84
C GLN A 143 6.08 3.79 16.45
N TYR A 144 6.05 4.85 15.65
CA TYR A 144 6.75 4.88 14.36
C TYR A 144 8.26 4.89 14.61
N THR A 145 8.94 3.79 14.29
CA THR A 145 10.35 3.55 14.63
C THR A 145 11.11 2.98 13.43
N PRO A 146 11.82 3.79 12.65
CA PRO A 146 12.70 3.31 11.59
C PRO A 146 13.70 2.26 12.09
N GLY A 147 13.83 1.15 11.36
CA GLY A 147 14.72 0.04 11.73
C GLY A 147 14.20 -0.90 12.82
N ALA A 148 12.97 -0.71 13.32
CA ALA A 148 12.36 -1.64 14.28
C ALA A 148 11.92 -2.97 13.63
N SER A 149 11.66 -2.98 12.33
CA SER A 149 11.18 -4.14 11.58
C SER A 149 12.12 -4.50 10.43
N GLY A 150 11.94 -5.71 9.90
CA GLY A 150 12.69 -6.22 8.75
C GLY A 150 11.79 -6.95 7.74
N PRO A 151 12.36 -7.51 6.66
CA PRO A 151 11.60 -8.10 5.56
C PRO A 151 10.69 -9.29 5.94
N GLN A 152 10.91 -9.89 7.12
CA GLN A 152 10.13 -11.02 7.62
C GLN A 152 9.04 -10.63 8.62
N THR A 153 9.07 -9.40 9.16
CA THR A 153 8.09 -8.89 10.12
C THR A 153 6.71 -8.85 9.48
N GLY A 154 5.72 -9.43 10.14
CA GLY A 154 4.31 -9.36 9.77
C GLY A 154 3.45 -8.71 10.85
N ALA A 155 2.15 -8.61 10.59
CA ALA A 155 1.16 -7.97 11.47
C ALA A 155 1.17 -8.51 12.90
N LEU A 156 1.37 -9.82 13.09
CA LEU A 156 1.43 -10.42 14.43
C LEU A 156 2.64 -9.97 15.22
N ASP A 157 3.81 -9.90 14.58
CA ASP A 157 5.04 -9.42 15.22
C ASP A 157 4.87 -7.95 15.62
N THR A 158 4.43 -7.11 14.69
CA THR A 158 4.17 -5.68 14.95
C THR A 158 3.12 -5.47 16.02
N PHE A 159 2.08 -6.30 16.05
CA PHE A 159 1.07 -6.24 17.09
C PHE A 159 1.65 -6.52 18.47
N ILE A 160 2.58 -7.47 18.59
CA ILE A 160 3.24 -7.73 19.87
C ILE A 160 4.23 -6.60 20.22
N GLU A 161 5.00 -6.13 19.23
CA GLU A 161 6.06 -5.15 19.44
C GLU A 161 5.57 -3.72 19.64
N ARG A 162 4.38 -3.37 19.14
CA ARG A 162 3.79 -2.01 19.20
C ARG A 162 4.68 -0.92 18.60
N ARG A 163 5.46 -1.27 17.58
CA ARG A 163 6.33 -0.35 16.84
C ARG A 163 6.62 -0.89 15.45
N GLY A 164 6.95 0.01 14.52
CA GLY A 164 7.27 -0.34 13.15
C GLY A 164 7.31 0.88 12.24
N ILE A 165 7.24 0.66 10.93
CA ILE A 165 7.12 1.70 9.91
C ILE A 165 5.80 1.55 9.14
N CYS A 166 5.54 2.40 8.15
CA CYS A 166 4.29 2.43 7.38
C CYS A 166 3.80 1.05 6.91
N ARG A 167 4.72 0.20 6.40
CA ARG A 167 4.42 -1.19 6.00
C ARG A 167 3.77 -2.00 7.11
N ASP A 168 4.27 -1.88 8.33
CA ASP A 168 3.85 -2.68 9.48
C ASP A 168 2.49 -2.20 10.02
N TYR A 169 2.26 -0.89 9.97
CA TYR A 169 0.97 -0.28 10.27
C TYR A 169 -0.09 -0.75 9.27
N ALA A 170 0.23 -0.70 7.97
CA ALA A 170 -0.66 -1.18 6.91
C ALA A 170 -0.97 -2.67 7.05
N HIS A 171 0.02 -3.53 7.34
CA HIS A 171 -0.23 -4.96 7.56
C HIS A 171 -1.09 -5.25 8.77
N THR A 172 -0.87 -4.54 9.88
CA THR A 172 -1.72 -4.64 11.07
C THR A 172 -3.16 -4.24 10.74
N LEU A 173 -3.35 -3.10 10.09
CA LEU A 173 -4.67 -2.60 9.71
C LEU A 173 -5.40 -3.59 8.78
N VAL A 174 -4.72 -4.11 7.76
CA VAL A 174 -5.25 -5.14 6.86
C VAL A 174 -5.66 -6.40 7.62
N ALA A 175 -4.82 -6.90 8.53
CA ALA A 175 -5.12 -8.10 9.30
C ALA A 175 -6.34 -7.91 10.23
N LEU A 176 -6.44 -6.76 10.92
CA LEU A 176 -7.56 -6.47 11.81
C LEU A 176 -8.87 -6.20 11.05
N ALA A 177 -8.80 -5.58 9.87
CA ALA A 177 -9.95 -5.40 9.00
C ALA A 177 -10.48 -6.76 8.49
N ARG A 178 -9.59 -7.64 8.02
CA ARG A 178 -9.96 -9.00 7.59
C ARG A 178 -10.54 -9.84 8.73
N ALA A 179 -9.97 -9.73 9.93
CA ALA A 179 -10.52 -10.37 11.13
C ALA A 179 -11.93 -9.84 11.48
N SER A 180 -12.28 -8.62 11.05
CA SER A 180 -13.62 -8.05 11.12
C SER A 180 -14.55 -8.49 9.98
N THR A 181 -14.13 -9.42 9.11
CA THR A 181 -14.83 -9.80 7.87
C THR A 181 -15.04 -8.63 6.91
N ILE A 182 -14.11 -7.68 6.88
CA ILE A 182 -14.08 -6.57 5.93
C ILE A 182 -12.90 -6.81 4.98
N PRO A 183 -13.12 -6.93 3.65
CA PRO A 183 -12.03 -7.14 2.71
C PRO A 183 -11.05 -5.97 2.80
N ALA A 184 -9.76 -6.29 2.90
CA ALA A 184 -8.73 -5.28 3.00
C ALA A 184 -7.50 -5.68 2.19
N ARG A 185 -6.86 -4.70 1.55
CA ARG A 185 -5.66 -4.89 0.74
C ARG A 185 -4.61 -3.86 1.09
N TYR A 186 -3.36 -4.22 0.86
CA TYR A 186 -2.21 -3.35 1.05
C TYR A 186 -2.02 -2.48 -0.19
N VAL A 187 -1.63 -1.22 0.01
CA VAL A 187 -1.37 -0.27 -1.06
C VAL A 187 0.02 0.31 -0.89
N ALA A 188 0.84 0.17 -1.93
CA ALA A 188 2.06 0.94 -2.08
C ALA A 188 1.72 2.29 -2.73
N CYS A 189 2.22 3.39 -2.18
CA CYS A 189 1.83 4.73 -2.62
C CYS A 189 2.89 5.80 -2.39
N TYR A 190 2.66 6.95 -3.01
CA TYR A 190 3.28 8.23 -2.70
C TYR A 190 2.28 9.15 -2.00
N ALA A 191 2.72 9.93 -1.03
CA ALA A 191 1.92 10.96 -0.39
C ALA A 191 2.79 12.14 0.07
N PRO A 192 2.30 13.40 0.01
CA PRO A 192 3.07 14.59 0.35
C PRO A 192 3.36 14.75 1.85
N GLY A 193 2.53 14.17 2.74
CA GLY A 193 2.67 14.30 4.20
C GLY A 193 3.62 13.29 4.86
N VAL A 194 4.32 12.47 4.08
CA VAL A 194 5.22 11.42 4.58
C VAL A 194 6.51 12.04 5.12
N ASP A 195 6.80 11.79 6.39
CA ASP A 195 7.98 12.31 7.10
C ASP A 195 8.72 11.20 7.88
N PRO A 196 10.02 10.96 7.61
CA PRO A 196 10.81 11.56 6.53
C PRO A 196 10.30 11.11 5.14
N PRO A 197 10.53 11.91 4.07
CA PRO A 197 10.08 11.54 2.72
C PRO A 197 10.63 10.20 2.25
N ASP A 198 9.73 9.27 1.94
CA ASP A 198 10.04 7.93 1.41
C ASP A 198 8.81 7.38 0.65
N PHE A 199 8.94 6.19 0.08
CA PHE A 199 7.78 5.39 -0.30
C PHE A 199 6.90 5.14 0.90
N HIS A 200 5.59 5.14 0.70
CA HIS A 200 4.63 4.91 1.78
C HIS A 200 3.75 3.70 1.51
N ALA A 201 3.14 3.23 2.60
CA ALA A 201 2.26 2.09 2.58
C ALA A 201 1.04 2.36 3.44
N VAL A 202 -0.14 2.07 2.89
CA VAL A 202 -1.42 2.22 3.55
C VAL A 202 -2.29 0.99 3.30
N ALA A 203 -3.47 0.93 3.92
CA ALA A 203 -4.47 -0.07 3.58
C ALA A 203 -5.56 0.53 2.69
N GLU A 204 -6.23 -0.33 1.94
CA GLU A 204 -7.58 -0.08 1.45
C GLU A 204 -8.54 -1.10 2.06
N VAL A 205 -9.74 -0.65 2.41
CA VAL A 205 -10.83 -1.50 2.86
C VAL A 205 -12.01 -1.40 1.91
N PHE A 206 -12.71 -2.52 1.68
CA PHE A 206 -13.89 -2.55 0.82
C PHE A 206 -15.15 -2.41 1.67
N LEU A 207 -15.88 -1.32 1.48
CA LEU A 207 -17.09 -1.00 2.22
C LEU A 207 -18.26 -0.74 1.27
N ASN A 208 -19.48 -0.84 1.76
CA ASN A 208 -20.68 -0.59 0.97
C ASN A 208 -20.65 0.84 0.41
N ASP A 209 -20.85 0.95 -0.89
CA ASP A 209 -20.99 2.23 -1.56
C ASP A 209 -22.45 2.70 -1.43
N PRO A 210 -22.73 3.84 -0.78
CA PRO A 210 -24.09 4.36 -0.69
C PRO A 210 -24.68 4.79 -2.05
N GLU A 211 -23.84 5.05 -3.05
CA GLU A 211 -24.26 5.49 -4.39
C GLU A 211 -24.51 4.32 -5.35
N THR A 212 -23.97 3.13 -5.04
CA THR A 212 -24.10 1.93 -5.86
C THR A 212 -24.84 0.83 -5.11
N GLU A 213 -26.10 0.58 -5.48
CA GLU A 213 -26.93 -0.47 -4.86
C GLU A 213 -26.29 -1.86 -5.04
N GLY A 214 -26.03 -2.55 -3.92
CA GLY A 214 -25.33 -3.85 -3.91
C GLY A 214 -23.84 -3.77 -4.27
N GLY A 215 -23.31 -2.55 -4.41
CA GLY A 215 -21.90 -2.29 -4.73
C GLY A 215 -21.07 -1.98 -3.50
N GLY A 216 -19.76 -1.89 -3.73
CA GLY A 216 -18.82 -1.42 -2.72
C GLY A 216 -17.71 -0.60 -3.34
N THR A 217 -17.00 0.11 -2.48
CA THR A 217 -15.91 0.99 -2.86
C THR A 217 -14.70 0.74 -1.97
N TRP A 218 -13.51 0.82 -2.56
CA TRP A 218 -12.26 0.78 -1.83
C TRP A 218 -11.98 2.14 -1.17
N GLN A 219 -11.69 2.12 0.12
CA GLN A 219 -11.41 3.31 0.92
C GLN A 219 -9.98 3.25 1.45
N LEU A 220 -9.16 4.24 1.12
CA LEU A 220 -7.79 4.37 1.63
C LEU A 220 -7.81 4.73 3.12
N VAL A 221 -7.02 4.02 3.91
CA VAL A 221 -6.91 4.19 5.35
C VAL A 221 -5.45 4.09 5.76
N ASP A 222 -4.94 5.18 6.34
CA ASP A 222 -3.58 5.24 6.87
C ASP A 222 -3.61 5.32 8.40
N ALA A 223 -3.06 4.30 9.07
CA ALA A 223 -2.94 4.27 10.53
C ALA A 223 -1.70 5.02 11.06
N THR A 224 -0.78 5.44 10.18
CA THR A 224 0.35 6.31 10.58
C THR A 224 -0.07 7.77 10.70
N GLY A 225 -1.16 8.16 10.03
CA GLY A 225 -1.64 9.55 9.96
C GLY A 225 -0.83 10.45 9.02
N MET A 226 0.10 9.90 8.23
CA MET A 226 1.00 10.68 7.37
C MET A 226 0.43 10.96 5.97
N ALA A 227 -0.45 10.09 5.46
CA ALA A 227 -1.02 10.20 4.13
C ALA A 227 -2.50 10.61 4.16
N ASP A 228 -2.82 11.73 3.52
CA ASP A 228 -4.20 12.13 3.23
C ASP A 228 -4.73 11.28 2.05
N PRO A 229 -5.85 10.53 2.24
CA PRO A 229 -6.50 9.81 1.15
C PRO A 229 -6.79 10.64 -0.10
N ALA A 230 -7.08 11.94 0.02
CA ALA A 230 -7.34 12.81 -1.13
C ALA A 230 -6.07 13.16 -1.94
N GLN A 231 -4.90 12.98 -1.34
CA GLN A 231 -3.60 13.39 -1.89
C GLN A 231 -2.65 12.20 -2.08
N THR A 232 -3.15 10.97 -1.96
CA THR A 232 -2.33 9.75 -2.06
C THR A 232 -2.33 9.21 -3.50
N VAL A 233 -1.15 9.05 -4.09
CA VAL A 233 -0.96 8.47 -5.43
C VAL A 233 -0.62 6.99 -5.30
N LYS A 234 -1.46 6.10 -5.85
CA LYS A 234 -1.25 4.66 -5.81
C LYS A 234 -0.18 4.22 -6.81
N ILE A 235 0.70 3.34 -6.35
CA ILE A 235 1.68 2.63 -7.18
C ILE A 235 1.11 1.25 -7.56
N GLY A 236 0.53 0.56 -6.58
CA GLY A 236 -0.05 -0.75 -6.76
C GLY A 236 -0.75 -1.27 -5.51
N VAL A 237 -1.52 -2.33 -5.67
CA VAL A 237 -2.26 -2.97 -4.57
C VAL A 237 -1.96 -4.45 -4.50
N GLY A 238 -2.11 -5.06 -3.33
CA GLY A 238 -1.83 -6.47 -3.13
C GLY A 238 -2.47 -7.00 -1.86
N ARG A 239 -2.49 -8.32 -1.65
CA ARG A 239 -2.99 -8.86 -0.38
C ARG A 239 -2.08 -8.41 0.77
N ASP A 240 -0.79 -8.31 0.52
CA ASP A 240 0.18 -7.66 1.39
C ASP A 240 1.41 -7.23 0.57
N ALA A 241 2.51 -6.88 1.25
CA ALA A 241 3.73 -6.41 0.60
C ALA A 241 4.41 -7.46 -0.30
N ALA A 242 4.11 -8.76 -0.14
CA ALA A 242 4.65 -9.80 -1.03
C ALA A 242 4.16 -9.61 -2.48
N ASP A 243 2.97 -9.02 -2.65
CA ASP A 243 2.37 -8.80 -3.96
C ASP A 243 2.76 -7.43 -4.55
N VAL A 244 3.34 -6.49 -3.79
CA VAL A 244 3.63 -5.11 -4.24
C VAL A 244 4.92 -4.51 -3.67
N SER A 245 5.95 -5.34 -3.52
CA SER A 245 7.28 -4.86 -3.13
C SER A 245 7.87 -3.97 -4.23
N PHE A 246 8.41 -2.80 -3.87
CA PHE A 246 9.01 -1.88 -4.85
C PHE A 246 10.24 -2.47 -5.55
N LEU A 247 10.94 -3.40 -4.88
CA LEU A 247 12.06 -4.17 -5.42
C LEU A 247 11.97 -5.61 -4.92
N THR A 248 11.85 -6.54 -5.86
CA THR A 248 11.97 -7.99 -5.63
C THR A 248 13.15 -8.51 -6.43
N SER A 249 14.12 -9.15 -5.78
CA SER A 249 15.32 -9.68 -6.42
C SER A 249 15.34 -11.21 -6.38
N PHE A 250 15.53 -11.85 -7.53
CA PHE A 250 15.74 -13.30 -7.67
C PHE A 250 17.23 -13.63 -7.55
N GLY A 251 17.83 -13.17 -6.45
CA GLY A 251 19.26 -13.20 -6.21
C GLY A 251 19.64 -12.26 -5.08
N ALA A 252 20.92 -12.28 -4.71
CA ALA A 252 21.45 -11.32 -3.75
C ALA A 252 21.40 -9.91 -4.34
N ASN A 253 20.96 -8.95 -3.53
CA ASN A 253 21.03 -7.53 -3.85
C ASN A 253 21.49 -6.76 -2.61
N GLN A 254 22.03 -5.57 -2.82
CA GLN A 254 22.33 -4.60 -1.79
C GLN A 254 21.67 -3.28 -2.16
N PHE A 255 20.67 -2.86 -1.40
CA PHE A 255 20.11 -1.51 -1.53
C PHE A 255 21.16 -0.47 -1.11
N LEU A 256 21.30 0.62 -1.88
CA LEU A 256 22.35 1.61 -1.67
C LEU A 256 21.77 2.94 -1.16
N SER A 257 20.84 3.54 -1.90
CA SER A 257 20.22 4.80 -1.52
C SER A 257 18.80 4.93 -2.07
N SER A 258 18.02 5.81 -1.43
CA SER A 258 16.69 6.25 -1.87
C SER A 258 16.54 7.74 -1.59
N SER A 259 15.79 8.42 -2.44
CA SER A 259 15.25 9.76 -2.20
C SER A 259 13.89 9.83 -2.87
N VAL A 260 12.87 10.21 -2.09
CA VAL A 260 11.51 10.42 -2.58
C VAL A 260 11.11 11.84 -2.21
N ARG A 261 10.46 12.53 -3.13
CA ARG A 261 9.86 13.85 -2.89
C ARG A 261 8.50 13.88 -3.56
N VAL A 262 7.48 14.25 -2.79
CA VAL A 262 6.09 14.35 -3.25
C VAL A 262 5.59 15.74 -2.89
N ARG A 263 5.01 16.46 -3.85
CA ARG A 263 4.56 17.85 -3.67
C ARG A 263 3.22 18.07 -4.33
N LEU A 264 2.38 18.89 -3.72
CA LEU A 264 1.17 19.39 -4.38
C LEU A 264 1.55 20.43 -5.44
N LEU A 265 0.87 20.39 -6.59
CA LEU A 265 0.98 21.36 -7.65
C LEU A 265 -0.26 22.27 -7.65
N GLY A 266 -0.04 23.58 -7.52
CA GLY A 266 -1.09 24.60 -7.65
C GLY A 266 -1.66 25.13 -6.33
N GLU A 267 -0.84 25.32 -5.30
CA GLU A 267 -1.12 26.33 -4.25
C GLU A 267 -0.64 27.72 -4.68
#